data_AF-F5X5I6-F1
#
_entry.id   AF-F5X5I6-F1
#
_cell.length_a   1.000
_cell.length_b   1.000
_cell.length_c   1.000
_cell.angle_alpha   90.00
_cell.angle_beta   90.00
_cell.angle_gamma   90.00
#
_symmetry.space_group_name_H-M   'P 1'
#
loop_
_entity.id
_entity.type
_entity.pdbx_description
1 polymer ?
#
loop_
_entity_poly.entity_id
_entity_poly.type
_entity_poly.pdbx_seq_one_letter_code
_entity_poly.pdbx_strand_id
1 'polypeptide(L)'
;MKKTKRLTIAQRILTWFGIFVVSALAGGLIGYFGVDFGDNVLTFNYDTFMVLAYGITAISIIVTLWFMYQANHYHNRYESMGDDADEDDSYEVYRQTFKNLEFATIFYNVSVALILLSIFGDVYGFHDRIVSGAVLNLTAYVKDIIFLALLIIFQVMIFKLTQKIRHYKLSTFPTIKEVKEFAYSYDEGELQANYEQAFLIVFNLNQYLPFVYIVLCVLATLSSVDVTSGLVVTTAIYLYINLANIRFVNKYFRK
;
A
#
# COMPACT_ATOMS: atom_id res chain seq x y z
N MET A 1 -35.20 18.38 3.39
CA MET A 1 -34.61 17.84 2.14
C MET A 1 -33.08 17.88 2.26
N LYS A 2 -32.41 16.72 2.44
CA LYS A 2 -30.94 16.66 2.48
C LYS A 2 -30.38 16.94 1.07
N LYS A 3 -29.65 18.05 0.90
CA LYS A 3 -28.89 18.33 -0.33
C LYS A 3 -27.76 17.31 -0.44
N THR A 4 -27.93 16.29 -1.28
CA THR A 4 -26.86 15.36 -1.64
C THR A 4 -25.74 16.18 -2.30
N LYS A 5 -24.60 16.33 -1.63
CA LYS A 5 -23.43 17.06 -2.14
C LYS A 5 -23.00 16.38 -3.45
N ARG A 6 -23.26 17.01 -4.60
CA ARG A 6 -22.89 16.45 -5.90
C ARG A 6 -21.37 16.42 -5.99
N LEU A 7 -20.80 15.23 -6.10
CA LEU A 7 -19.37 15.03 -6.41
C LEU A 7 -18.99 15.88 -7.62
N THR A 8 -17.85 16.56 -7.56
CA THR A 8 -17.34 17.32 -8.71
C THR A 8 -17.07 16.37 -9.89
N ILE A 9 -17.14 16.89 -11.12
CA ILE A 9 -16.97 16.10 -12.35
C ILE A 9 -15.65 15.31 -12.32
N ALA A 10 -14.58 15.93 -11.83
CA ALA A 10 -13.27 15.29 -11.62
C ALA A 10 -13.32 14.12 -10.61
N GLN A 11 -14.04 14.27 -9.50
CA GLN A 11 -14.20 13.21 -8.51
C GLN A 11 -15.00 12.02 -9.06
N ARG A 12 -16.04 12.28 -9.87
CA ARG A 12 -16.83 11.22 -10.51
C ARG A 12 -15.99 10.44 -11.52
N ILE A 13 -15.26 11.16 -12.38
CA ILE A 13 -14.37 10.54 -13.38
C ILE A 13 -13.31 9.69 -12.68
N LEU A 14 -12.71 10.19 -11.59
CA LEU A 14 -11.74 9.44 -10.80
C LEU A 14 -12.33 8.17 -10.18
N THR A 15 -13.56 8.23 -9.66
CA THR A 15 -14.25 7.06 -9.12
C THR A 15 -14.55 6.03 -10.20
N TRP A 16 -15.05 6.43 -11.37
CA TRP A 16 -15.32 5.52 -12.49
C TRP A 16 -14.05 4.90 -13.06
N PHE A 17 -12.99 5.69 -13.17
CA PHE A 17 -11.68 5.20 -13.57
C PHE A 17 -11.14 4.19 -12.55
N GLY A 18 -11.28 4.47 -11.25
CA GLY A 18 -10.95 3.54 -10.18
C GLY A 18 -11.72 2.22 -10.29
N ILE A 19 -13.03 2.26 -10.53
CA ILE A 19 -13.87 1.06 -10.71
C ILE A 19 -13.44 0.26 -11.95
N PHE A 20 -13.12 0.94 -13.05
CA PHE A 20 -12.66 0.29 -14.28
C PHE A 20 -11.33 -0.44 -14.07
N VAL A 21 -10.35 0.22 -13.46
CA VAL A 21 -9.05 -0.37 -13.13
C VAL A 21 -9.23 -1.57 -12.18
N VAL A 22 -10.08 -1.44 -11.17
CA VAL A 22 -10.42 -2.53 -10.23
C VAL A 22 -11.03 -3.74 -10.95
N SER A 23 -11.98 -3.50 -11.85
CA SER A 23 -12.68 -4.57 -12.57
C SER A 23 -11.75 -5.30 -13.54
N ALA A 24 -10.86 -4.56 -14.22
CA ALA A 24 -9.87 -5.12 -15.13
C ALA A 24 -8.84 -6.00 -14.38
N LEU A 25 -8.38 -5.53 -13.22
CA LEU A 25 -7.45 -6.29 -12.38
C LEU A 25 -8.09 -7.56 -11.80
N ALA A 26 -9.31 -7.46 -11.28
CA ALA A 26 -10.04 -8.62 -10.75
C ALA A 26 -10.34 -9.67 -11.85
N GLY A 27 -10.76 -9.23 -13.04
CA GLY A 27 -11.01 -10.11 -14.18
C GLY A 27 -9.76 -10.82 -14.68
N GLY A 28 -8.61 -10.12 -14.74
CA GLY A 28 -7.34 -10.70 -15.15
C GLY A 28 -6.84 -11.79 -14.19
N LEU A 29 -7.03 -11.60 -12.89
CA LEU A 29 -6.65 -12.60 -11.88
C LEU A 29 -7.51 -13.86 -11.96
N ILE A 30 -8.84 -13.71 -12.05
CA ILE A 30 -9.75 -14.86 -12.17
C ILE A 30 -9.46 -15.65 -13.45
N GLY A 31 -9.19 -14.95 -14.55
CA GLY A 31 -8.82 -15.58 -15.82
C GLY A 31 -7.52 -16.37 -15.76
N TYR A 32 -6.52 -15.90 -15.01
CA TYR A 32 -5.24 -16.60 -14.91
C TYR A 32 -5.30 -17.82 -13.97
N PHE A 33 -5.90 -17.68 -12.78
CA PHE A 33 -6.02 -18.80 -11.82
C PHE A 33 -7.03 -19.87 -12.26
N GLY A 34 -8.02 -19.50 -13.08
CA GLY A 34 -9.03 -20.45 -13.57
C GLY A 34 -8.52 -21.46 -14.59
N VAL A 35 -7.31 -21.27 -15.15
CA VAL A 35 -6.84 -22.02 -16.33
C VAL A 35 -5.86 -23.15 -16.02
N ASP A 36 -5.19 -23.18 -14.86
CA ASP A 36 -4.04 -24.10 -14.70
C ASP A 36 -3.79 -24.66 -13.28
N PHE A 37 -4.81 -25.24 -12.64
CA PHE A 37 -4.59 -26.10 -11.46
C PHE A 37 -4.23 -27.53 -11.90
N GLY A 38 -2.99 -27.73 -12.35
CA GLY A 38 -2.39 -29.05 -12.62
C GLY A 38 -1.71 -29.69 -11.39
N ASP A 39 -1.32 -30.97 -11.53
CA ASP A 39 -0.89 -31.90 -10.47
C ASP A 39 0.41 -31.56 -9.68
N ASN A 40 1.04 -30.39 -9.91
CA ASN A 40 2.34 -30.01 -9.31
C ASN A 40 2.22 -29.04 -8.12
N VAL A 41 1.33 -29.33 -7.17
CA VAL A 41 0.97 -28.42 -6.05
C VAL A 41 2.10 -28.23 -5.01
N LEU A 42 3.21 -28.97 -5.10
CA LEU A 42 4.24 -29.03 -4.04
C LEU A 42 5.66 -28.59 -4.45
N THR A 43 5.93 -28.25 -5.72
CA THR A 43 7.23 -27.67 -6.13
C THR A 43 7.16 -26.14 -6.13
N PHE A 44 8.11 -25.48 -5.46
CA PHE A 44 8.17 -24.01 -5.47
C PHE A 44 8.53 -23.54 -6.89
N ASN A 45 7.54 -22.97 -7.58
CA ASN A 45 7.70 -22.34 -8.87
C ASN A 45 7.61 -20.82 -8.71
N TYR A 46 8.70 -20.12 -9.02
CA TYR A 46 8.77 -18.66 -8.92
C TYR A 46 7.70 -17.96 -9.78
N ASP A 47 7.42 -18.48 -10.98
CA ASP A 47 6.41 -17.88 -11.87
C ASP A 47 5.01 -17.98 -11.26
N THR A 48 4.63 -19.16 -10.74
CA THR A 48 3.36 -19.37 -10.04
C THR A 48 3.26 -18.51 -8.77
N PHE A 49 4.37 -18.40 -8.03
CA PHE A 49 4.44 -17.53 -6.86
C PHE A 49 4.24 -16.05 -7.22
N MET A 50 4.86 -15.57 -8.30
CA MET A 50 4.70 -14.19 -8.76
C MET A 50 3.28 -13.89 -9.22
N VAL A 51 2.59 -14.84 -9.83
CA VAL A 51 1.16 -14.70 -10.15
C VAL A 51 0.33 -14.50 -8.89
N LEU A 52 0.55 -15.32 -7.85
CA LEU A 52 -0.09 -15.14 -6.56
C LEU A 52 0.22 -13.78 -5.96
N ALA A 53 1.47 -13.31 -6.08
CA ALA A 53 1.86 -11.97 -5.65
C ALA A 53 1.08 -10.87 -6.39
N TYR A 54 0.89 -10.96 -7.70
CA TYR A 54 0.01 -10.03 -8.44
C TYR A 54 -1.45 -10.14 -8.01
N GLY A 55 -1.92 -11.36 -7.75
CA GLY A 55 -3.22 -11.66 -7.14
C GLY A 55 -3.48 -10.86 -5.89
N ILE A 56 -2.58 -11.02 -4.94
CA ILE A 56 -2.63 -10.35 -3.65
C ILE A 56 -2.47 -8.83 -3.83
N THR A 57 -1.64 -8.38 -4.76
CA THR A 57 -1.43 -6.96 -5.06
C THR A 57 -2.72 -6.29 -5.52
N ALA A 58 -3.42 -6.90 -6.48
CA ALA A 58 -4.66 -6.34 -7.01
C ALA A 58 -5.79 -6.38 -5.98
N ILE A 59 -5.90 -7.44 -5.18
CA ILE A 59 -6.83 -7.48 -4.03
C ILE A 59 -6.49 -6.37 -3.03
N SER A 60 -5.22 -6.19 -2.69
CA SER A 60 -4.77 -5.17 -1.73
C SER A 60 -5.04 -3.75 -2.23
N ILE A 61 -4.93 -3.50 -3.54
CA ILE A 61 -5.36 -2.26 -4.18
C ILE A 61 -6.85 -2.00 -3.99
N ILE A 62 -7.69 -3.01 -4.21
CA ILE A 62 -9.15 -2.91 -4.03
C ILE A 62 -9.48 -2.57 -2.58
N VAL A 63 -8.86 -3.29 -1.64
CA VAL A 63 -9.05 -3.08 -0.21
C VAL A 63 -8.57 -1.68 0.21
N THR A 64 -7.45 -1.21 -0.34
CA THR A 64 -6.94 0.16 -0.12
C THR A 64 -7.99 1.20 -0.53
N LEU A 65 -8.55 1.09 -1.74
CA LEU A 65 -9.59 1.99 -2.24
C LEU A 65 -10.83 1.99 -1.35
N TRP A 66 -11.26 0.81 -0.91
CA TRP A 66 -12.41 0.66 -0.01
C TRP A 66 -12.18 1.38 1.32
N PHE A 67 -11.01 1.19 1.94
CA PHE A 67 -10.66 1.86 3.19
C PHE A 67 -10.48 3.38 3.03
N MET A 68 -9.93 3.85 1.90
CA MET A 68 -9.85 5.28 1.60
C MET A 68 -11.23 5.91 1.46
N TYR A 69 -12.14 5.22 0.76
CA TYR A 69 -13.54 5.65 0.66
C TYR A 69 -14.18 5.72 2.04
N GLN A 70 -13.99 4.69 2.87
CA GLN A 70 -14.55 4.62 4.21
C GLN A 70 -14.00 5.71 5.13
N ALA A 71 -12.68 5.96 5.10
CA ALA A 71 -12.04 7.03 5.85
C ALA A 71 -12.62 8.41 5.47
N ASN A 72 -12.72 8.70 4.17
CA ASN A 72 -13.33 9.96 3.72
C ASN A 72 -14.82 10.05 4.06
N HIS A 73 -15.55 8.93 4.01
CA HIS A 73 -16.96 8.89 4.38
C HIS A 73 -17.18 9.22 5.86
N TYR A 74 -16.43 8.58 6.77
CA TYR A 74 -16.51 8.88 8.20
C TYR A 74 -16.03 10.28 8.55
N HIS A 75 -14.97 10.76 7.89
CA HIS A 75 -14.51 12.14 8.09
C HIS A 75 -15.60 13.15 7.74
N ASN A 76 -16.27 12.99 6.59
CA ASN A 76 -17.37 13.89 6.22
C ASN A 76 -18.57 13.76 7.18
N ARG A 77 -18.78 12.59 7.79
CA ARG A 77 -19.81 12.40 8.82
C ARG A 77 -19.43 13.16 10.09
N TYR A 78 -18.19 13.05 10.55
CA TYR A 78 -17.65 13.80 11.68
C TYR A 78 -17.82 15.31 11.47
N GLU A 79 -17.38 15.85 10.33
CA GLU A 79 -17.57 17.28 10.01
C GLU A 79 -19.04 17.72 9.97
N SER A 80 -19.98 16.79 9.76
CA SER A 80 -21.42 17.10 9.68
C SER A 80 -22.17 16.99 11.01
N MET A 81 -21.53 16.43 12.05
CA MET A 81 -22.16 16.23 13.36
C MET A 81 -22.36 17.56 14.11
N GLY A 82 -21.53 18.57 13.85
CA GLY A 82 -21.61 19.88 14.50
C GLY A 82 -21.31 19.81 16.01
N ASP A 83 -21.33 20.96 16.68
CA ASP A 83 -20.96 21.07 18.10
C ASP A 83 -22.04 20.53 19.06
N ASP A 84 -23.23 20.22 18.54
CA ASP A 84 -24.38 19.72 19.32
C ASP A 84 -24.44 18.18 19.40
N ALA A 85 -23.48 17.47 18.82
CA ALA A 85 -23.43 16.02 18.83
C ALA A 85 -22.93 15.47 20.17
N ASP A 86 -23.41 14.29 20.55
CA ASP A 86 -22.87 13.55 21.69
C ASP A 86 -21.35 13.36 21.52
N GLU A 87 -20.58 13.75 22.55
CA GLU A 87 -19.12 13.69 22.54
C GLU A 87 -18.65 12.26 22.25
N ASP A 88 -19.30 11.24 22.81
CA ASP A 88 -18.95 9.83 22.62
C ASP A 88 -19.16 9.38 21.17
N ASP A 89 -20.28 9.79 20.56
CA ASP A 89 -20.59 9.47 19.16
C ASP A 89 -19.62 10.18 18.21
N SER A 90 -19.30 11.46 18.49
CA SER A 90 -18.35 12.24 17.70
C SER A 90 -16.95 11.61 17.75
N TYR A 91 -16.52 11.18 18.94
CA TYR A 91 -15.23 10.53 19.15
C TYR A 91 -15.18 9.16 18.49
N GLU A 92 -16.26 8.37 18.52
CA GLU A 92 -16.31 7.08 17.82
C GLU A 92 -16.16 7.25 16.29
N VAL A 93 -16.82 8.24 15.69
CA VAL A 93 -16.70 8.51 14.25
C VAL A 93 -15.32 9.09 13.88
N TYR A 94 -14.76 9.95 14.72
CA TYR A 94 -13.37 10.40 14.59
C TYR A 94 -12.43 9.19 14.58
N ARG A 95 -12.55 8.29 15.55
CA ARG A 95 -11.75 7.08 15.68
C ARG A 95 -11.84 6.18 14.44
N GLN A 96 -13.06 5.96 13.94
CA GLN A 96 -13.30 5.16 12.73
C GLN A 96 -12.66 5.80 11.50
N THR A 97 -12.63 7.12 11.41
CA THR A 97 -11.96 7.85 10.31
C THR A 97 -10.46 7.48 10.25
N PHE A 98 -9.74 7.63 11.36
CA PHE A 98 -8.31 7.34 11.40
C PHE A 98 -8.01 5.85 11.25
N LYS A 99 -8.81 4.98 11.88
CA LYS A 99 -8.65 3.53 11.73
C LYS A 99 -8.67 3.08 10.28
N ASN A 100 -9.64 3.58 9.50
CA ASN A 100 -9.75 3.25 8.09
C ASN A 100 -8.60 3.88 7.26
N LEU A 101 -8.13 5.08 7.63
CA LEU A 101 -6.98 5.70 6.97
C LEU A 101 -5.68 4.90 7.17
N GLU A 102 -5.45 4.41 8.39
CA GLU A 102 -4.29 3.55 8.70
C GLU A 102 -4.38 2.22 7.94
N PHE A 103 -5.56 1.59 7.87
CA PHE A 103 -5.73 0.38 7.07
C PHE A 103 -5.51 0.61 5.58
N ALA A 104 -6.01 1.72 5.01
CA ALA A 104 -5.71 2.07 3.63
C ALA A 104 -4.19 2.14 3.38
N THR A 105 -3.45 2.76 4.30
CA THR A 105 -1.99 2.89 4.21
C THR A 105 -1.28 1.53 4.31
N ILE A 106 -1.75 0.64 5.19
CA ILE A 106 -1.19 -0.71 5.34
C ILE A 106 -1.36 -1.53 4.06
N PHE A 107 -2.58 -1.61 3.51
CA PHE A 107 -2.83 -2.37 2.28
C PHE A 107 -2.12 -1.77 1.07
N TYR A 108 -1.98 -0.45 1.03
CA TYR A 108 -1.15 0.24 0.04
C TYR A 108 0.32 -0.20 0.11
N ASN A 109 0.90 -0.19 1.31
CA ASN A 109 2.29 -0.62 1.52
C ASN A 109 2.49 -2.11 1.18
N VAL A 110 1.50 -2.97 1.41
CA VAL A 110 1.51 -4.37 0.95
C VAL A 110 1.60 -4.45 -0.58
N SER A 111 0.79 -3.66 -1.30
CA SER A 111 0.88 -3.59 -2.76
C SER A 111 2.24 -3.07 -3.24
N VAL A 112 2.80 -2.06 -2.58
CA VAL A 112 4.15 -1.55 -2.88
C VAL A 112 5.20 -2.64 -2.72
N ALA A 113 5.19 -3.38 -1.61
CA ALA A 113 6.16 -4.44 -1.34
C ALA A 113 6.16 -5.52 -2.44
N LEU A 114 4.98 -5.95 -2.87
CA LEU A 114 4.83 -6.99 -3.89
C LEU A 114 5.23 -6.49 -5.29
N ILE A 115 4.97 -5.22 -5.61
CA ILE A 115 5.43 -4.63 -6.88
C ILE A 115 6.94 -4.39 -6.88
N LEU A 116 7.54 -4.01 -5.74
CA LEU A 116 9.00 -3.92 -5.63
C LEU A 116 9.66 -5.28 -5.81
N LEU A 117 9.14 -6.34 -5.19
CA LEU A 117 9.58 -7.72 -5.43
C LEU A 117 9.59 -8.04 -6.93
N SER A 118 8.50 -7.70 -7.62
CA SER A 118 8.36 -7.95 -9.04
C SER A 118 9.38 -7.20 -9.87
N ILE A 119 9.45 -5.88 -9.73
CA ILE A 119 10.35 -5.02 -10.52
C ILE A 119 11.81 -5.47 -10.33
N PHE A 120 12.23 -5.72 -9.10
CA PHE A 120 13.61 -6.10 -8.82
C PHE A 120 13.92 -7.55 -9.23
N GLY A 121 12.95 -8.46 -9.14
CA GLY A 121 13.07 -9.80 -9.70
C GLY A 121 13.19 -9.78 -11.23
N ASP A 122 12.40 -8.94 -11.88
CA ASP A 122 12.43 -8.72 -13.33
C ASP A 122 13.75 -8.08 -13.79
N VAL A 123 14.29 -7.11 -13.05
CA VAL A 123 15.61 -6.52 -13.30
C VAL A 123 16.72 -7.57 -13.17
N TYR A 124 16.64 -8.44 -12.16
CA TYR A 124 17.58 -9.54 -11.99
C TYR A 124 17.50 -10.54 -13.15
N GLY A 125 16.30 -10.99 -13.52
CA GLY A 125 16.10 -11.88 -14.67
C GLY A 125 16.49 -11.26 -16.01
N PHE A 126 16.33 -9.94 -16.16
CA PHE A 126 16.82 -9.20 -17.33
C PHE A 126 18.35 -9.24 -17.41
N HIS A 127 19.04 -9.00 -16.30
CA HIS A 127 20.50 -9.08 -16.24
C HIS A 127 21.01 -10.48 -16.58
N ASP A 128 20.43 -11.52 -15.99
CA ASP A 128 20.80 -12.92 -16.26
C ASP A 128 20.61 -13.29 -17.74
N ARG A 129 19.51 -12.84 -18.37
CA ARG A 129 19.26 -13.05 -19.81
C ARG A 129 20.26 -12.32 -20.70
N ILE A 130 20.72 -11.13 -20.31
CA ILE A 130 21.78 -10.42 -21.04
C ILE A 130 23.09 -11.21 -20.97
N VAL A 131 23.47 -11.68 -19.77
CA VAL A 131 24.73 -12.42 -19.56
C VAL A 131 24.72 -13.77 -20.29
N SER A 132 23.58 -14.46 -20.29
CA SER A 132 23.41 -15.77 -20.97
C SER A 132 23.17 -15.68 -22.48
N GLY A 133 22.97 -14.47 -23.04
CA GLY A 133 22.66 -14.27 -24.46
C GLY A 133 21.26 -14.74 -24.87
N ALA A 134 20.34 -14.88 -23.91
CA ALA A 134 18.97 -15.33 -24.15
C ALA A 134 18.10 -14.22 -24.80
N VAL A 135 17.01 -14.63 -25.46
CA VAL A 135 16.06 -13.70 -26.09
C VAL A 135 15.37 -12.82 -25.04
N LEU A 136 15.44 -11.50 -25.23
CA LEU A 136 14.80 -10.52 -24.35
C LEU A 136 13.34 -10.33 -24.72
N ASN A 137 12.43 -10.66 -23.80
CA ASN A 137 11.01 -10.32 -23.93
C ASN A 137 10.66 -9.08 -23.11
N LEU A 138 10.60 -7.92 -23.77
CA LEU A 138 10.31 -6.64 -23.12
C LEU A 138 8.84 -6.49 -22.69
N THR A 139 7.93 -7.30 -23.25
CA THR A 139 6.49 -7.22 -22.90
C THR A 139 6.22 -7.67 -21.46
N ALA A 140 7.10 -8.49 -20.89
CA ALA A 140 6.99 -8.96 -19.51
C ALA A 140 7.05 -7.80 -18.49
N TYR A 141 7.77 -6.71 -18.78
CA TYR A 141 7.98 -5.59 -17.86
C TYR A 141 6.87 -4.54 -17.90
N VAL A 142 5.98 -4.57 -18.90
CA VAL A 142 4.94 -3.55 -19.11
C VAL A 142 3.92 -3.55 -17.96
N LYS A 143 3.56 -4.73 -17.46
CA LYS A 143 2.64 -4.89 -16.31
C LYS A 143 3.17 -4.18 -15.06
N ASP A 144 4.46 -4.30 -14.78
CA ASP A 144 5.08 -3.73 -13.58
C ASP A 144 5.12 -2.21 -13.64
N ILE A 145 5.37 -1.65 -14.82
CA ILE A 145 5.30 -0.21 -15.07
C ILE A 145 3.87 0.31 -14.84
N ILE A 146 2.85 -0.43 -15.30
CA ILE A 146 1.44 -0.04 -15.10
C ILE A 146 1.09 -0.04 -13.60
N PHE A 147 1.46 -1.10 -12.87
CA PHE A 147 1.22 -1.17 -11.43
C PHE A 147 1.99 -0.08 -10.67
N LEU A 148 3.24 0.19 -11.04
CA LEU A 148 4.04 1.25 -10.43
C LEU A 148 3.39 2.63 -10.62
N ALA A 149 2.95 2.93 -11.85
CA ALA A 149 2.26 4.18 -12.15
C ALA A 149 0.97 4.33 -11.33
N LEU A 150 0.20 3.23 -11.19
CA LEU A 150 -1.01 3.20 -10.37
C LEU A 150 -0.70 3.44 -8.88
N LEU A 151 0.35 2.84 -8.34
CA LEU A 151 0.76 3.02 -6.95
C LEU A 151 1.28 4.44 -6.65
N ILE A 152 1.91 5.11 -7.63
CA ILE A 152 2.28 6.53 -7.49
C ILE A 152 1.01 7.40 -7.39
N ILE A 153 0.00 7.12 -8.19
CA ILE A 153 -1.29 7.84 -8.12
C ILE A 153 -1.93 7.64 -6.74
N PHE A 154 -1.95 6.40 -6.23
CA PHE A 154 -2.48 6.13 -4.90
C PHE A 154 -1.68 6.76 -3.78
N GLN A 155 -0.36 6.83 -3.88
CA GLN A 155 0.46 7.57 -2.91
C GLN A 155 -0.02 9.01 -2.78
N VAL A 156 -0.21 9.70 -3.91
CA VAL A 156 -0.70 11.09 -3.94
C VAL A 156 -2.11 11.19 -3.36
N MET A 157 -2.99 10.23 -3.65
CA MET A 157 -4.36 10.23 -3.13
C MET A 157 -4.41 9.99 -1.62
N ILE A 158 -3.66 9.01 -1.09
CA ILE A 158 -3.55 8.74 0.36
C ILE A 158 -2.95 9.94 1.09
N PHE A 159 -1.91 10.54 0.51
CA PHE A 159 -1.30 11.75 1.07
C PHE A 159 -2.29 12.90 1.18
N LYS A 160 -3.02 13.22 0.09
CA LYS A 160 -4.05 14.26 0.10
C LYS A 160 -5.20 13.96 1.07
N LEU A 161 -5.64 12.71 1.13
CA LEU A 161 -6.68 12.28 2.06
C LEU A 161 -6.22 12.44 3.52
N THR A 162 -4.97 12.08 3.80
CA THR A 162 -4.35 12.22 5.11
C THR A 162 -4.28 13.70 5.53
N GLN A 163 -3.75 14.57 4.66
CA GLN A 163 -3.71 16.01 4.93
C GLN A 163 -5.10 16.60 5.19
N LYS A 164 -6.11 16.16 4.43
CA LYS A 164 -7.51 16.58 4.63
C LYS A 164 -8.02 16.16 6.01
N ILE A 165 -7.91 14.88 6.35
CA ILE A 165 -8.45 14.31 7.59
C ILE A 165 -7.75 14.89 8.84
N ARG A 166 -6.43 15.13 8.74
CA ARG A 166 -5.59 15.57 9.87
C ARG A 166 -5.54 17.08 10.04
N HIS A 167 -6.11 17.84 9.11
CA HIS A 167 -5.96 19.30 9.02
C HIS A 167 -4.49 19.79 9.07
N TYR A 168 -3.53 18.95 8.69
CA TYR A 168 -2.10 19.23 8.74
C TYR A 168 -1.49 19.18 7.34
N LYS A 169 -0.77 20.24 6.96
CA LYS A 169 -0.08 20.30 5.66
C LYS A 169 1.34 19.74 5.79
N LEU A 170 1.50 18.47 5.44
CA LEU A 170 2.83 17.87 5.23
C LEU A 170 3.49 18.40 3.95
N SER A 171 4.81 18.55 3.95
CA SER A 171 5.57 18.77 2.71
C SER A 171 5.45 17.55 1.78
N THR A 172 5.56 17.77 0.46
CA THR A 172 5.53 16.69 -0.55
C THR A 172 6.66 15.67 -0.35
N PHE A 173 7.78 16.11 0.23
CA PHE A 173 8.89 15.25 0.67
C PHE A 173 9.13 15.51 2.16
N PRO A 174 8.32 14.89 3.03
CA PRO A 174 8.35 15.25 4.43
C PRO A 174 9.64 14.73 5.06
N THR A 175 10.31 15.60 5.81
CA THR A 175 11.48 15.19 6.59
C THR A 175 11.03 14.36 7.79
N ILE A 176 11.94 13.54 8.37
CA ILE A 176 11.66 12.78 9.59
C ILE A 176 11.11 13.70 10.69
N LYS A 177 11.62 14.94 10.78
CA LYS A 177 11.14 15.94 11.72
C LYS A 177 9.70 16.38 11.46
N GLU A 178 9.35 16.67 10.21
CA GLU A 178 7.97 17.04 9.84
C GLU A 178 6.98 15.89 10.07
N VAL A 179 7.40 14.65 9.78
CA VAL A 179 6.57 13.45 10.07
C VAL A 179 6.41 13.24 11.57
N LYS A 180 7.45 13.55 12.35
CA LYS A 180 7.38 13.51 13.81
C LYS A 180 6.37 14.54 14.35
N GLU A 181 6.46 15.78 13.89
CA GLU A 181 5.52 16.86 14.26
C GLU A 181 4.08 16.51 13.84
N PHE A 182 3.91 15.91 12.67
CA PHE A 182 2.62 15.38 12.22
C PHE A 182 2.11 14.22 13.08
N ALA A 183 2.98 13.32 13.53
CA ALA A 183 2.59 12.25 14.46
C ALA A 183 2.18 12.80 15.83
N TYR A 184 2.77 13.92 16.26
CA TYR A 184 2.39 14.61 17.50
C TYR A 184 1.11 15.42 17.39
N SER A 185 0.62 15.72 16.19
CA SER A 185 -0.69 16.39 16.04
C SER A 185 -1.88 15.43 16.27
N TYR A 186 -1.65 14.21 16.76
CA TYR A 186 -2.71 13.27 17.13
C TYR A 186 -3.20 13.60 18.55
N ASP A 187 -4.53 13.71 18.73
CA ASP A 187 -5.12 14.08 20.03
C ASP A 187 -4.98 12.98 21.10
N GLU A 188 -4.82 13.44 22.34
CA GLU A 188 -4.09 12.86 23.47
C GLU A 188 -4.84 11.75 24.22
N GLY A 189 -4.19 10.60 24.46
CA GLY A 189 -4.68 9.66 25.49
C GLY A 189 -3.71 8.54 25.83
N GLU A 190 -3.14 7.86 24.83
CA GLU A 190 -2.24 6.71 25.05
C GLU A 190 -0.93 6.75 24.23
N LEU A 191 -0.56 7.91 23.66
CA LEU A 191 0.55 7.97 22.69
C LEU A 191 1.97 8.01 23.31
N GLN A 192 2.18 8.38 24.57
CA GLN A 192 3.46 9.05 24.91
C GLN A 192 4.67 8.20 25.34
N ALA A 193 4.78 6.93 24.96
CA ALA A 193 6.08 6.24 25.11
C ALA A 193 6.35 5.15 24.07
N ASN A 194 5.41 4.23 23.87
CA ASN A 194 5.65 3.05 23.01
C ASN A 194 5.22 3.24 21.55
N TYR A 195 4.23 4.10 21.28
CA TYR A 195 3.73 4.33 19.92
C TYR A 195 4.65 5.21 19.09
N GLU A 196 5.22 6.26 19.68
CA GLU A 196 6.17 7.12 18.97
C GLU A 196 7.35 6.30 18.43
N GLN A 197 7.97 5.50 19.29
CA GLN A 197 9.13 4.71 18.90
C GLN A 197 8.76 3.63 17.89
N ALA A 198 7.64 2.92 18.07
CA ALA A 198 7.17 1.93 17.09
C ALA A 198 6.81 2.57 15.74
N PHE A 199 6.13 3.71 15.73
CA PHE A 199 5.77 4.45 14.52
C PHE A 199 7.02 4.96 13.78
N LEU A 200 7.98 5.56 14.49
CA LEU A 200 9.23 6.02 13.89
C LEU A 200 10.07 4.87 13.36
N ILE A 201 10.10 3.72 14.05
CA ILE A 201 10.77 2.51 13.56
C ILE A 201 10.11 2.03 12.27
N VAL A 202 8.79 1.87 12.27
CA VAL A 202 8.03 1.44 11.08
C VAL A 202 8.22 2.42 9.93
N PHE A 203 8.15 3.73 10.18
CA PHE A 203 8.32 4.77 9.18
C PHE A 203 9.73 4.74 8.57
N ASN A 204 10.76 4.69 9.41
CA ASN A 204 12.15 4.57 8.95
C ASN A 204 12.34 3.29 8.13
N LEU A 205 11.85 2.14 8.61
CA LEU A 205 11.97 0.90 7.85
C LEU A 205 11.23 1.00 6.50
N ASN A 206 10.02 1.54 6.47
CA ASN A 206 9.27 1.71 5.22
C ASN A 206 10.00 2.65 4.23
N GLN A 207 10.75 3.63 4.73
CA GLN A 207 11.57 4.54 3.93
C GLN A 207 12.87 3.89 3.42
N TYR A 208 13.54 3.08 4.24
CA TYR A 208 14.82 2.45 3.90
C TYR A 208 14.67 1.09 3.19
N LEU A 209 13.54 0.40 3.30
CA LEU A 209 13.35 -0.91 2.66
C LEU A 209 13.57 -0.90 1.14
N PRO A 210 13.10 0.11 0.37
CA PRO A 210 13.43 0.22 -1.06
C PRO A 210 14.94 0.23 -1.33
N PHE A 211 15.75 0.78 -0.42
CA PHE A 211 17.22 0.79 -0.56
C PHE A 211 17.81 -0.62 -0.43
N VAL A 212 17.22 -1.48 0.41
CA VAL A 212 17.67 -2.88 0.57
C VAL A 212 17.51 -3.64 -0.75
N TYR A 213 16.40 -3.45 -1.47
CA TYR A 213 16.23 -4.05 -2.80
C TYR A 213 17.30 -3.58 -3.80
N ILE A 214 17.63 -2.29 -3.80
CA ILE A 214 18.69 -1.74 -4.66
C ILE A 214 20.03 -2.40 -4.35
N VAL A 215 20.39 -2.52 -3.07
CA VAL A 215 21.64 -3.18 -2.65
C VAL A 215 21.69 -4.63 -3.12
N LEU A 216 20.59 -5.38 -2.97
CA LEU A 216 20.49 -6.77 -3.45
C LEU A 216 20.70 -6.85 -4.96
N CYS A 217 20.07 -5.99 -5.75
CA CYS A 217 20.28 -5.98 -7.20
C CYS A 217 21.72 -5.61 -7.58
N VAL A 218 22.35 -4.65 -6.90
CA VAL A 218 23.76 -4.33 -7.14
C VAL A 218 24.65 -5.55 -6.87
N LEU A 219 24.46 -6.23 -5.73
CA LEU A 219 25.22 -7.45 -5.40
C LEU A 219 25.01 -8.55 -6.45
N ALA A 220 23.78 -8.74 -6.91
CA ALA A 220 23.46 -9.71 -7.95
C ALA A 220 24.24 -9.43 -9.25
N THR A 221 24.27 -8.17 -9.68
CA THR A 221 24.95 -7.76 -10.92
C THR A 221 26.46 -7.80 -10.82
N LEU A 222 27.04 -7.55 -9.64
CA LEU A 222 28.49 -7.51 -9.45
C LEU A 222 29.10 -8.88 -9.15
N SER A 223 28.37 -9.75 -8.45
CA SER A 223 28.89 -11.03 -7.95
C SER A 223 28.29 -12.25 -8.64
N SER A 224 27.33 -12.07 -9.56
CA SER A 224 26.59 -13.15 -10.23
C SER A 224 25.96 -14.14 -9.24
N VAL A 225 25.63 -13.66 -8.04
CA VAL A 225 24.99 -14.44 -6.98
C VAL A 225 23.48 -14.42 -7.21
N ASP A 226 22.84 -15.57 -7.03
CA ASP A 226 21.38 -15.63 -7.01
C ASP A 226 20.82 -14.91 -5.78
N VAL A 227 20.11 -13.82 -6.03
CA VAL A 227 19.50 -12.97 -4.99
C VAL A 227 18.00 -13.21 -4.83
N THR A 228 17.42 -14.18 -5.55
CA THR A 228 15.98 -14.46 -5.53
C THR A 228 15.46 -14.69 -4.11
N SER A 229 16.19 -15.49 -3.32
CA SER A 229 15.86 -15.73 -1.91
C SER A 229 15.93 -14.46 -1.06
N GLY A 230 16.91 -13.60 -1.31
CA GLY A 230 17.06 -12.30 -0.63
C GLY A 230 15.91 -11.34 -0.93
N LEU A 231 15.44 -11.29 -2.20
CA LEU A 231 14.29 -10.49 -2.60
C LEU A 231 13.00 -10.97 -1.92
N VAL A 232 12.78 -12.29 -1.88
CA VAL A 232 11.62 -12.90 -1.21
C VAL A 232 11.65 -12.61 0.29
N VAL A 233 12.79 -12.79 0.96
CA VAL A 233 12.93 -12.51 2.40
C VAL A 233 12.73 -11.03 2.70
N THR A 234 13.31 -10.13 1.91
CA THR A 234 13.12 -8.68 2.06
C THR A 234 11.65 -8.30 1.95
N THR A 235 10.95 -8.89 0.99
CA THR A 235 9.50 -8.69 0.80
C THR A 235 8.70 -9.26 1.97
N ALA A 236 9.05 -10.44 2.46
CA ALA A 236 8.39 -11.03 3.63
C ALA A 236 8.54 -10.15 4.88
N ILE A 237 9.72 -9.55 5.09
CA ILE A 237 9.96 -8.58 6.15
C ILE A 237 9.09 -7.33 5.95
N TYR A 238 9.03 -6.78 4.74
CA TYR A 238 8.16 -5.65 4.39
C TYR A 238 6.71 -5.93 4.79
N LEU A 239 6.18 -7.07 4.32
CA LEU A 239 4.81 -7.50 4.58
C LEU A 239 4.57 -7.71 6.06
N TYR A 240 5.48 -8.40 6.76
CA TYR A 240 5.36 -8.65 8.19
C TYR A 240 5.22 -7.36 9.00
N ILE A 241 6.07 -6.36 8.74
CA ILE A 241 6.03 -5.08 9.45
C ILE A 241 4.68 -4.38 9.24
N ASN A 242 4.20 -4.33 8.00
CA ASN A 242 2.94 -3.67 7.69
C ASN A 242 1.72 -4.44 8.20
N LEU A 243 1.73 -5.76 8.17
CA LEU A 243 0.66 -6.58 8.73
C LEU A 243 0.67 -6.56 10.27
N ALA A 244 1.84 -6.46 10.91
CA ALA A 244 1.94 -6.27 12.35
C ALA A 244 1.26 -4.95 12.79
N ASN A 245 1.34 -3.90 11.95
CA ASN A 245 0.62 -2.64 12.19
C ASN A 245 -0.89 -2.80 12.31
N ILE A 246 -1.51 -3.82 11.72
CA ILE A 246 -2.95 -4.07 11.87
C ILE A 246 -3.30 -4.33 13.35
N ARG A 247 -2.45 -5.08 14.07
CA ARG A 247 -2.66 -5.37 15.49
C ARG A 247 -2.53 -4.11 16.33
N PHE A 248 -1.55 -3.27 16.00
CA PHE A 248 -1.37 -1.97 16.63
C PHE A 248 -2.58 -1.06 16.38
N VAL A 249 -3.01 -0.89 15.14
CA VAL A 249 -4.20 -0.07 14.78
C VAL A 249 -5.44 -0.57 15.51
N ASN A 250 -5.66 -1.89 15.59
CA ASN A 250 -6.81 -2.45 16.31
C ASN A 250 -6.73 -2.26 17.83
N LYS A 251 -5.54 -2.31 18.43
CA LYS A 251 -5.35 -2.07 19.86
C LYS A 251 -5.55 -0.60 20.21
N TYR A 252 -4.98 0.30 19.41
CA TYR A 252 -5.08 1.76 19.58
C TYR A 252 -6.53 2.24 19.45
N PHE A 253 -7.22 1.74 18.43
CA PHE A 253 -8.63 2.02 18.22
C PHE A 253 -9.48 0.91 18.83
N ARG A 254 -9.31 0.59 20.11
CA ARG A 254 -10.22 -0.28 20.88
C ARG A 254 -11.05 0.59 21.85
N LYS A 255 -12.30 0.18 22.13
CA LYS A 255 -13.11 0.80 23.21
C LYS A 255 -12.54 0.38 24.56
#